data_AF-A0A7X0MVF2-F1
#
_entry.id   AF-A0A7X0MVF2-F1
#
_cell.length_a   1.000
_cell.length_b   1.000
_cell.length_c   1.000
_cell.angle_alpha   90.00
_cell.angle_beta   90.00
_cell.angle_gamma   90.00
#
_symmetry.space_group_name_H-M   'P 1'
#
loop_
_entity.id
_entity.type
_entity.pdbx_description
1 polymer ?
#
loop_
_entity_poly.entity_id
_entity_poly.type
_entity_poly.pdbx_seq_one_letter_code
_entity_poly.pdbx_strand_id
1 'polypeptide(L)'
;MFNGNYILISITLIVSASISASNKNKLGFDNLDQANILYISSWNKDLPWQRDIESSLKSQLTKDPRDINLFTEYLDSSRFNHRNYYEEFKNYLSKKYSFKIDLVITQSDPAAIFLKSFPELLPGTKRFYVSSNSNVLPEGNDIQTLNILEDFDTSISEAIKVSGAKNIYIIGDSSEDDGDIRISNIRKSEKNIGSGVNFHYLIDVPFDELIDRVSELSNESIIYYALIYNTGDKKITPYKGAQLLSKYANRPIFSHWDSLIGSGIIGGYLISGEALGIAIYQNINAFLSSESLMSIQSDKIAKKHIYDWHQTVRWNINLNNISEGFIIRNKPPTLYEQFKVQVIGAALIFITLILLTGSLIISNTRRKVLVSELEMERASLEEKVDLRTEELKNLTGKL
;
A
#
# COMPACT_ATOMS: atom_id res chain seq x y z
N MET A 1 47.66 1.29 56.23
CA MET A 1 48.74 1.67 55.30
C MET A 1 48.27 1.30 53.90
N PHE A 2 47.74 2.27 53.14
CA PHE A 2 48.42 2.97 52.03
C PHE A 2 48.83 2.01 50.89
N ASN A 3 48.61 2.23 49.59
CA ASN A 3 47.90 3.22 48.78
C ASN A 3 48.09 2.78 47.31
N GLY A 4 47.27 3.25 46.37
CA GLY A 4 47.55 3.15 44.92
C GLY A 4 46.29 3.31 44.07
N ASN A 5 45.66 4.50 44.04
CA ASN A 5 45.77 5.53 42.99
C ASN A 5 45.43 5.05 41.58
N TYR A 6 44.34 5.59 40.98
CA TYR A 6 44.37 6.38 39.74
C TYR A 6 43.12 7.28 39.61
N ILE A 7 43.34 8.57 39.89
CA ILE A 7 42.90 9.81 39.20
C ILE A 7 41.75 9.72 38.18
N LEU A 8 40.70 10.53 38.38
CA LEU A 8 39.98 11.29 37.32
C LEU A 8 39.08 12.35 37.98
N ILE A 9 39.61 13.56 38.20
CA ILE A 9 39.33 14.80 37.42
C ILE A 9 37.83 15.05 37.21
N SER A 10 37.32 15.90 38.10
CA SER A 10 36.14 16.74 37.98
C SER A 10 36.20 17.68 36.77
N ILE A 11 35.07 17.87 36.08
CA ILE A 11 34.64 19.17 35.51
C ILE A 11 33.10 19.19 35.53
N THR A 12 32.57 20.08 36.35
CA THR A 12 31.19 20.57 36.31
C THR A 12 31.18 21.77 35.37
N LEU A 13 30.25 21.84 34.41
CA LEU A 13 29.95 23.09 33.72
C LEU A 13 28.48 23.14 33.32
N ILE A 14 27.75 23.93 34.11
CA ILE A 14 26.43 24.49 33.83
C ILE A 14 26.62 25.48 32.68
N VAL A 15 25.92 25.28 31.56
CA VAL A 15 25.69 26.36 30.60
C VAL A 15 24.18 26.47 30.34
N SER A 16 23.71 27.65 30.68
CA SER A 16 22.40 28.23 30.58
C SER A 16 21.71 28.06 29.23
N ALA A 17 20.41 27.77 29.30
CA ALA A 17 19.46 27.92 28.22
C ALA A 17 19.32 29.40 27.85
N SER A 18 19.83 29.76 26.68
CA SER A 18 19.51 31.00 25.98
C SER A 18 19.11 30.61 24.56
N ILE A 19 17.82 30.31 24.35
CA ILE A 19 17.25 30.32 23.01
C ILE A 19 16.40 31.58 22.89
N SER A 20 16.97 32.52 22.15
CA SER A 20 16.40 33.78 21.74
C SER A 20 14.95 33.64 21.29
N ALA A 21 14.09 34.45 21.91
CA ALA A 21 12.91 34.97 21.26
C ALA A 21 13.36 35.74 20.00
N SER A 22 13.32 35.08 18.85
CA SER A 22 13.47 35.72 17.54
C SER A 22 12.08 35.92 16.95
N ASN A 23 11.74 37.19 16.75
CA ASN A 23 10.54 37.71 16.11
C ASN A 23 10.00 36.82 14.97
N LYS A 24 8.88 36.13 15.23
CA LYS A 24 7.97 35.67 14.17
C LYS A 24 6.88 36.71 13.96
N ASN A 25 7.22 37.81 13.29
CA ASN A 25 6.23 38.53 12.49
C ASN A 25 6.22 37.89 11.10
N LYS A 26 5.44 36.81 10.95
CA LYS A 26 5.05 36.24 9.66
C LYS A 26 3.57 35.87 9.77
N LEU A 27 2.76 36.61 9.02
CA LEU A 27 1.41 36.33 8.51
C LEU A 27 0.69 35.13 9.17
N GLY A 28 -0.37 35.45 9.91
CA GLY A 28 -1.15 34.58 10.79
C GLY A 28 -1.63 33.23 10.24
N PHE A 29 -0.90 32.18 10.59
CA PHE A 29 -1.43 30.83 10.74
C PHE A 29 -0.81 30.25 12.02
N ASP A 30 -1.60 30.10 13.07
CA ASP A 30 -1.16 29.48 14.34
C ASP A 30 -0.85 28.00 14.08
N ASN A 31 0.28 27.50 14.60
CA ASN A 31 0.58 26.07 14.61
C ASN A 31 -0.48 25.36 15.47
N LEU A 32 -1.29 24.50 14.86
CA LEU A 32 -2.43 23.88 15.54
C LEU A 32 -2.02 22.54 16.16
N ASP A 33 -1.84 22.52 17.48
CA ASP A 33 -1.63 21.29 18.25
C ASP A 33 -2.90 20.44 18.36
N GLN A 34 -4.07 21.04 18.11
CA GLN A 34 -5.38 20.40 18.01
C GLN A 34 -6.13 20.93 16.77
N ALA A 35 -6.80 20.06 16.02
CA ALA A 35 -7.57 20.47 14.84
C ALA A 35 -8.81 19.61 14.62
N ASN A 36 -9.93 20.26 14.29
CA ASN A 36 -11.16 19.60 13.85
C ASN A 36 -11.25 19.63 12.33
N ILE A 37 -11.24 18.46 11.70
CA ILE A 37 -11.26 18.31 10.24
C ILE A 37 -12.55 17.61 9.83
N LEU A 38 -13.29 18.22 8.90
CA LEU A 38 -14.46 17.61 8.27
C LEU A 38 -14.09 17.07 6.89
N TYR A 39 -14.26 15.78 6.67
CA TYR A 39 -14.11 15.13 5.38
C TYR A 39 -15.48 14.78 4.80
N ILE A 40 -15.79 15.34 3.63
CA ILE A 40 -17.03 15.09 2.88
C ILE A 40 -16.71 14.21 1.69
N SER A 41 -17.19 12.97 1.73
CA SER A 41 -17.04 11.99 0.67
C SER A 41 -18.21 12.07 -0.31
N SER A 42 -17.94 12.06 -1.62
CA SER A 42 -18.99 12.10 -2.66
C SER A 42 -19.91 10.87 -2.66
N TRP A 43 -19.41 9.73 -2.17
CA TRP A 43 -20.13 8.45 -2.14
C TRP A 43 -20.01 7.78 -0.78
N ASN A 44 -20.82 6.76 -0.52
CA ASN A 44 -20.78 5.98 0.72
C ASN A 44 -19.46 5.20 0.94
N LYS A 45 -19.18 4.91 2.21
CA LYS A 45 -18.04 4.10 2.71
C LYS A 45 -17.94 2.66 2.21
N ASP A 46 -19.02 2.10 1.64
CA ASP A 46 -19.04 0.69 1.28
C ASP A 46 -18.28 0.43 -0.03
N LEU A 47 -18.06 1.48 -0.82
CA LEU A 47 -17.25 1.41 -2.04
C LEU A 47 -15.77 1.17 -1.71
N PRO A 48 -15.12 0.17 -2.34
CA PRO A 48 -13.70 -0.14 -2.11
C PRO A 48 -12.79 1.08 -2.27
N TRP A 49 -12.98 1.88 -3.32
CA TRP A 49 -12.23 3.11 -3.55
C TRP A 49 -12.24 4.08 -2.36
N GLN A 50 -13.42 4.33 -1.78
CA GLN A 50 -13.54 5.23 -0.63
C GLN A 50 -12.89 4.67 0.62
N ARG A 51 -13.08 3.37 0.85
CA ARG A 51 -12.47 2.67 1.97
C ARG A 51 -10.95 2.74 1.93
N ASP A 52 -10.34 2.59 0.76
CA ASP A 52 -8.88 2.61 0.61
C ASP A 52 -8.30 4.00 0.91
N ILE A 53 -8.96 5.07 0.47
CA ILE A 53 -8.57 6.45 0.78
C ILE A 53 -8.73 6.73 2.28
N GLU A 54 -9.91 6.46 2.84
CA GLU A 54 -10.24 6.78 4.23
C GLU A 54 -9.39 5.97 5.22
N SER A 55 -9.17 4.68 4.95
CA SER A 55 -8.33 3.84 5.81
C SER A 55 -6.87 4.29 5.80
N SER A 56 -6.33 4.65 4.64
CA SER A 56 -4.98 5.18 4.50
C SER A 56 -4.84 6.52 5.24
N LEU A 57 -5.75 7.46 4.99
CA LEU A 57 -5.79 8.76 5.68
C LEU A 57 -5.86 8.58 7.20
N LYS A 58 -6.80 7.76 7.69
CA LYS A 58 -6.97 7.48 9.11
C LYS A 58 -5.71 6.84 9.71
N SER A 59 -5.05 5.94 8.98
CA SER A 59 -3.80 5.32 9.45
C SER A 59 -2.67 6.33 9.60
N GLN A 60 -2.60 7.37 8.76
CA GLN A 60 -1.59 8.42 8.89
C GLN A 60 -1.93 9.35 10.06
N LEU A 61 -3.19 9.79 10.17
CA LEU A 61 -3.65 10.65 11.27
C LEU A 61 -3.48 9.99 12.65
N THR A 62 -3.67 8.68 12.76
CA THR A 62 -3.46 7.95 14.03
C THR A 62 -1.99 7.95 14.48
N LYS A 63 -1.05 8.15 13.55
CA LYS A 63 0.39 8.22 13.83
C LYS A 63 0.86 9.66 14.05
N ASP A 64 -0.01 10.64 13.82
CA ASP A 64 0.29 12.05 14.02
C ASP A 64 0.34 12.35 15.53
N PRO A 65 1.33 13.12 16.01
CA PRO A 65 1.42 13.49 17.43
C PRO A 65 0.39 14.54 17.86
N ARG A 66 -0.27 15.25 16.93
CA ARG A 66 -1.29 16.27 17.22
C ARG A 66 -2.64 15.64 17.52
N ASP A 67 -3.47 16.37 18.26
CA ASP A 67 -4.86 15.95 18.54
C ASP A 67 -5.78 16.31 17.37
N ILE A 68 -5.81 15.45 16.34
CA ILE A 68 -6.61 15.67 15.13
C ILE A 68 -7.92 14.88 15.19
N ASN A 69 -9.04 15.60 15.27
CA ASN A 69 -10.38 15.03 15.21
C ASN A 69 -10.89 15.02 13.77
N LEU A 70 -10.93 13.83 13.15
CA LEU A 70 -11.50 13.63 11.82
C LEU A 70 -12.98 13.25 11.91
N PHE A 71 -13.84 14.11 11.36
CA PHE A 71 -15.25 13.83 11.13
C PHE A 71 -15.46 13.45 9.66
N THR A 72 -16.27 12.43 9.40
CA THR A 72 -16.56 11.97 8.04
C THR A 72 -18.04 12.02 7.76
N GLU A 73 -18.40 12.66 6.65
CA GLU A 73 -19.77 12.76 6.15
C GLU A 73 -19.85 12.24 4.72
N TYR A 74 -20.96 11.58 4.41
CA TYR A 74 -21.16 10.94 3.11
C TYR A 74 -22.32 11.62 2.40
N LEU A 75 -22.02 12.24 1.27
CA LEU A 75 -23.04 12.84 0.40
C LEU A 75 -23.87 11.74 -0.31
N ASP A 76 -23.29 10.56 -0.50
CA ASP A 76 -23.96 9.39 -1.10
C ASP A 76 -24.75 9.75 -2.39
N SER A 77 -24.12 10.58 -3.22
CA SER A 77 -24.73 11.28 -4.36
C SER A 77 -25.34 10.37 -5.42
N SER A 78 -24.84 9.14 -5.55
CA SER A 78 -25.38 8.13 -6.47
C SER A 78 -26.68 7.48 -5.99
N ARG A 79 -27.02 7.62 -4.69
CA ARG A 79 -28.25 7.10 -4.09
C ARG A 79 -29.26 8.21 -3.80
N PHE A 80 -28.80 9.43 -3.53
CA PHE A 80 -29.64 10.58 -3.21
C PHE A 80 -29.38 11.74 -4.15
N ASN A 81 -30.25 11.90 -5.15
CA ASN A 81 -30.19 12.97 -6.16
C ASN A 81 -31.54 13.70 -6.33
N HIS A 82 -32.40 13.64 -5.31
CA HIS A 82 -33.70 14.29 -5.35
C HIS A 82 -33.57 15.81 -5.22
N ARG A 83 -34.60 16.53 -5.71
CA ARG A 83 -34.68 17.99 -5.63
C ARG A 83 -34.49 18.45 -4.18
N ASN A 84 -33.58 19.40 -3.97
CA ASN A 84 -33.19 20.00 -2.68
C ASN A 84 -32.27 19.18 -1.77
N TYR A 85 -31.80 17.99 -2.16
CA TYR A 85 -30.94 17.17 -1.30
C TYR A 85 -29.71 17.94 -0.77
N TYR A 86 -29.05 18.72 -1.63
CA TYR A 86 -27.89 19.54 -1.26
C TYR A 86 -28.24 20.64 -0.23
N GLU A 87 -29.39 21.31 -0.36
CA GLU A 87 -29.84 22.28 0.64
C GLU A 87 -30.12 21.62 2.00
N GLU A 88 -30.76 20.46 1.99
CA GLU A 88 -31.03 19.69 3.21
C GLU A 88 -29.74 19.23 3.88
N PHE A 89 -28.78 18.73 3.09
CA PHE A 89 -27.48 18.33 3.59
C PHE A 89 -26.68 19.51 4.15
N LYS A 90 -26.70 20.68 3.48
CA LYS A 90 -26.11 21.92 4.00
C LYS A 90 -26.73 22.33 5.34
N ASN A 91 -28.05 22.25 5.47
CA ASN A 91 -28.74 22.57 6.72
C ASN A 91 -28.40 21.58 7.84
N TYR A 92 -28.26 20.29 7.51
CA TYR A 92 -27.81 19.26 8.44
C TYR A 92 -26.39 19.55 8.94
N LEU A 93 -25.43 19.79 8.03
CA LEU A 93 -24.05 20.10 8.40
C LEU A 93 -23.96 21.37 9.26
N SER A 94 -24.69 22.43 8.89
CA SER A 94 -24.70 23.68 9.64
C SER A 94 -25.19 23.51 11.09
N LYS A 95 -26.15 22.60 11.33
CA LYS A 95 -26.66 22.30 12.67
C LYS A 95 -25.74 21.35 13.44
N LYS A 96 -25.20 20.33 12.78
CA LYS A 96 -24.34 19.31 13.40
C LYS A 96 -23.00 19.90 13.84
N TYR A 97 -22.41 20.74 13.01
CA TYR A 97 -21.10 21.35 13.23
C TYR A 97 -21.24 22.79 13.73
N SER A 98 -21.89 22.95 14.89
CA SER A 98 -22.04 24.24 15.58
C SER A 98 -20.77 24.68 16.33
N PHE A 99 -19.68 23.93 16.18
CA PHE A 99 -18.36 24.20 16.74
C PHE A 99 -17.36 24.45 15.61
N LYS A 100 -16.18 24.98 15.95
CA LYS A 100 -15.16 25.34 14.96
C LYS A 100 -14.62 24.11 14.23
N ILE A 101 -14.76 24.11 12.90
CA ILE A 101 -14.03 23.24 11.98
C ILE A 101 -12.87 24.05 11.41
N ASP A 102 -11.64 23.55 11.53
CA ASP A 102 -10.44 24.24 11.06
C ASP A 102 -10.23 24.03 9.55
N LEU A 103 -10.54 22.81 9.07
CA LEU A 103 -10.40 22.41 7.67
C LEU A 103 -11.59 21.54 7.23
N VAL A 104 -12.20 21.88 6.09
CA VAL A 104 -13.13 21.00 5.39
C VAL A 104 -12.48 20.46 4.12
N ILE A 105 -12.56 19.16 3.91
CA ILE A 105 -11.99 18.43 2.78
C ILE A 105 -13.12 17.81 1.98
N THR A 106 -13.15 17.99 0.67
CA THR A 106 -14.10 17.30 -0.21
C THR A 106 -13.35 16.30 -1.08
N GLN A 107 -13.87 15.08 -1.21
CA GLN A 107 -13.33 14.08 -2.13
C GLN A 107 -14.30 13.79 -3.27
N SER A 108 -13.80 13.86 -4.50
CA SER A 108 -14.51 13.73 -5.77
C SER A 108 -15.49 14.86 -6.09
N ASP A 109 -15.99 14.84 -7.33
CA ASP A 109 -16.72 15.94 -7.96
C ASP A 109 -18.02 16.32 -7.21
N PRO A 110 -18.91 15.38 -6.83
CA PRO A 110 -20.14 15.74 -6.13
C PRO A 110 -19.93 16.55 -4.84
N ALA A 111 -18.97 16.13 -4.00
CA ALA A 111 -18.65 16.83 -2.76
C ALA A 111 -17.99 18.19 -3.01
N ALA A 112 -17.12 18.29 -4.01
CA ALA A 112 -16.49 19.55 -4.41
C ALA A 112 -17.52 20.55 -4.94
N ILE A 113 -18.43 20.10 -5.80
CA ILE A 113 -19.55 20.89 -6.32
C ILE A 113 -20.44 21.35 -5.17
N PHE A 114 -20.84 20.44 -4.28
CA PHE A 114 -21.66 20.76 -3.10
C PHE A 114 -21.03 21.89 -2.26
N LEU A 115 -19.77 21.74 -1.86
CA LEU A 115 -19.13 22.75 -1.01
C LEU A 115 -18.94 24.08 -1.75
N LYS A 116 -18.66 24.04 -3.06
CA LYS A 116 -18.55 25.23 -3.92
C LYS A 116 -19.90 25.96 -4.07
N SER A 117 -21.01 25.25 -4.08
CA SER A 117 -22.36 25.82 -4.15
C SER A 117 -22.78 26.56 -2.87
N PHE A 118 -22.17 26.26 -1.72
CA PHE A 118 -22.47 26.88 -0.43
C PHE A 118 -21.23 27.55 0.20
N PRO A 119 -20.78 28.71 -0.32
CA PRO A 119 -19.63 29.43 0.24
C PRO A 119 -19.86 29.91 1.69
N GLU A 120 -21.11 30.03 2.13
CA GLU A 120 -21.49 30.43 3.49
C GLU A 120 -21.48 29.28 4.51
N LEU A 121 -21.41 28.03 4.04
CA LEU A 121 -21.30 26.85 4.91
C LEU A 121 -19.95 26.86 5.64
N LEU A 122 -19.95 26.63 6.95
CA LEU A 122 -18.75 26.58 7.80
C LEU A 122 -17.89 27.87 7.69
N PRO A 123 -18.42 29.02 8.15
CA PRO A 123 -17.73 30.30 8.02
C PRO A 123 -16.39 30.31 8.78
N GLY A 124 -15.33 30.80 8.13
CA GLY A 124 -13.98 30.87 8.69
C GLY A 124 -13.18 29.57 8.60
N THR A 125 -13.76 28.49 8.09
CA THR A 125 -13.08 27.21 7.85
C THR A 125 -12.29 27.23 6.55
N LYS A 126 -11.04 26.74 6.56
CA LYS A 126 -10.25 26.57 5.34
C LYS A 126 -10.80 25.42 4.51
N ARG A 127 -10.67 25.49 3.18
CA ARG A 127 -11.31 24.54 2.27
C ARG A 127 -10.29 23.82 1.42
N PHE A 128 -10.33 22.49 1.39
CA PHE A 128 -9.46 21.66 0.58
C PHE A 128 -10.28 20.78 -0.37
N TYR A 129 -10.17 21.03 -1.66
CA TYR A 129 -10.90 20.31 -2.69
C TYR A 129 -10.01 19.25 -3.36
N VAL A 130 -10.46 18.01 -3.36
CA VAL A 130 -9.79 16.87 -4.00
C VAL A 130 -10.71 16.32 -5.10
N SER A 131 -10.32 16.43 -6.37
CA SER A 131 -11.15 15.99 -7.51
C SER A 131 -10.27 15.70 -8.72
N SER A 132 -10.74 14.84 -9.64
CA SER A 132 -10.10 14.58 -10.92
C SER A 132 -10.51 15.55 -12.04
N ASN A 133 -11.48 16.42 -11.77
CA ASN A 133 -12.01 17.38 -12.71
C ASN A 133 -11.61 18.80 -12.30
N SER A 134 -10.67 19.38 -13.04
CA SER A 134 -10.18 20.72 -12.75
C SER A 134 -11.27 21.81 -12.78
N ASN A 135 -12.40 21.58 -13.45
CA ASN A 135 -13.48 22.57 -13.55
C ASN A 135 -14.26 22.76 -12.24
N VAL A 136 -14.26 21.74 -11.37
CA VAL A 136 -14.93 21.84 -10.06
C VAL A 136 -14.02 22.42 -8.98
N LEU A 137 -12.72 22.45 -9.22
CA LEU A 137 -11.72 23.00 -8.30
C LEU A 137 -11.76 24.54 -8.34
N PRO A 138 -12.05 25.22 -7.21
CA PRO A 138 -12.03 26.68 -7.15
C PRO A 138 -10.62 27.24 -6.91
N GLU A 139 -10.42 28.52 -7.21
CA GLU A 139 -9.21 29.28 -6.89
C GLU A 139 -9.46 30.24 -5.73
N GLY A 140 -8.46 30.47 -4.87
CA GLY A 140 -8.53 31.46 -3.79
C GLY A 140 -7.45 31.30 -2.72
N ASN A 141 -7.21 32.34 -1.92
CA ASN A 141 -6.13 32.35 -0.91
C ASN A 141 -6.36 31.38 0.26
N ASP A 142 -7.62 31.05 0.56
CA ASP A 142 -8.03 30.14 1.65
C ASP A 142 -8.50 28.77 1.13
N ILE A 143 -8.15 28.49 -0.12
CA ILE A 143 -8.56 27.30 -0.85
C ILE A 143 -7.31 26.51 -1.23
N GLN A 144 -7.30 25.24 -0.85
CA GLN A 144 -6.34 24.27 -1.32
C GLN A 144 -7.03 23.36 -2.34
N THR A 145 -6.29 22.95 -3.36
CA THR A 145 -6.77 22.03 -4.38
C THR A 145 -5.76 20.92 -4.63
N LEU A 146 -6.27 19.70 -4.81
CA LEU A 146 -5.52 18.55 -5.28
C LEU A 146 -6.27 18.00 -6.49
N ASN A 147 -5.71 18.28 -7.67
CA ASN A 147 -6.23 17.75 -8.93
C ASN A 147 -5.65 16.35 -9.17
N ILE A 148 -6.52 15.35 -9.20
CA ILE A 148 -6.17 13.96 -9.50
C ILE A 148 -6.19 13.77 -11.01
N LEU A 149 -5.02 13.83 -11.66
CA LEU A 149 -4.98 13.61 -13.10
C LEU A 149 -5.25 12.14 -13.44
N GLU A 150 -6.37 11.83 -14.09
CA GLU A 150 -6.62 10.51 -14.67
C GLU A 150 -5.85 10.37 -15.99
N ASP A 151 -4.72 9.68 -15.95
CA ASP A 151 -3.82 9.54 -17.09
C ASP A 151 -4.15 8.27 -17.88
N PHE A 152 -5.28 8.35 -18.59
CA PHE A 152 -5.73 7.29 -19.49
C PHE A 152 -4.78 7.10 -20.67
N ASP A 153 -4.07 8.14 -21.10
CA ASP A 153 -3.05 8.08 -22.15
C ASP A 153 -1.98 7.04 -21.81
N THR A 154 -1.32 7.21 -20.66
CA THR A 154 -0.30 6.28 -20.17
C THR A 154 -0.92 4.92 -19.84
N SER A 155 -2.06 4.91 -19.14
CA SER A 155 -2.70 3.66 -18.69
C SER A 155 -3.07 2.73 -19.85
N ILE A 156 -3.69 3.26 -20.90
CA ILE A 156 -4.08 2.48 -22.07
C ILE A 156 -2.85 2.13 -22.91
N SER A 157 -1.91 3.07 -23.10
CA SER A 157 -0.66 2.80 -23.84
C SER A 157 0.16 1.67 -23.22
N GLU A 158 0.21 1.60 -21.89
CA GLU A 158 0.88 0.51 -21.19
C GLU A 158 0.12 -0.81 -21.31
N ALA A 159 -1.21 -0.79 -21.19
CA ALA A 159 -2.02 -1.98 -21.41
C ALA A 159 -1.79 -2.56 -22.82
N ILE A 160 -1.70 -1.70 -23.85
CA ILE A 160 -1.34 -2.07 -25.22
C ILE A 160 0.07 -2.66 -25.27
N LYS A 161 1.06 -1.97 -24.70
CA LYS A 161 2.47 -2.40 -24.72
C LYS A 161 2.67 -3.77 -24.07
N VAL A 162 1.99 -4.01 -22.94
CA VAL A 162 2.11 -5.24 -22.15
C VAL A 162 1.37 -6.40 -22.80
N SER A 163 0.23 -6.15 -23.45
CA SER A 163 -0.58 -7.18 -24.10
C SER A 163 -0.23 -7.45 -25.56
N GLY A 164 0.36 -6.47 -26.27
CA GLY A 164 0.54 -6.50 -27.72
C GLY A 164 -0.77 -6.37 -28.51
N ALA A 165 -1.86 -5.92 -27.88
CA ALA A 165 -3.18 -5.87 -28.51
C ALA A 165 -3.32 -4.73 -29.53
N LYS A 166 -4.18 -4.96 -30.52
CA LYS A 166 -4.58 -3.98 -31.53
C LYS A 166 -6.04 -3.56 -31.41
N ASN A 167 -6.87 -4.28 -30.67
CA ASN A 167 -8.28 -3.95 -30.50
C ASN A 167 -8.57 -3.74 -29.01
N ILE A 168 -9.12 -2.58 -28.66
CA ILE A 168 -9.38 -2.19 -27.28
C ILE A 168 -10.87 -2.02 -27.12
N TYR A 169 -11.46 -2.88 -26.29
CA TYR A 169 -12.87 -2.82 -25.95
C TYR A 169 -13.02 -2.02 -24.66
N ILE A 170 -13.43 -0.75 -24.78
CA ILE A 170 -13.77 0.10 -23.64
C ILE A 170 -15.14 -0.30 -23.13
N ILE A 171 -15.20 -0.80 -21.89
CA ILE A 171 -16.45 -1.20 -21.22
C ILE A 171 -16.68 -0.28 -20.04
N GLY A 172 -17.83 0.39 -20.00
CA GLY A 172 -18.22 1.23 -18.86
C GLY A 172 -19.68 1.64 -18.97
N ASP A 173 -20.16 2.38 -17.97
CA ASP A 173 -21.45 3.06 -18.06
C ASP A 173 -21.33 4.58 -17.91
N SER A 174 -22.35 5.23 -18.42
CA SER A 174 -22.56 6.67 -18.53
C SER A 174 -23.76 7.11 -17.66
N SER A 175 -24.21 6.21 -16.76
CA SER A 175 -25.43 6.39 -15.96
C SER A 175 -25.37 7.47 -14.88
N GLU A 176 -24.18 8.00 -14.61
CA GLU A 176 -23.88 9.08 -13.67
C GLU A 176 -23.00 10.12 -14.38
N ASP A 177 -23.10 11.40 -14.01
CA ASP A 177 -22.37 12.51 -14.65
C ASP A 177 -20.85 12.24 -14.73
N ASP A 178 -20.28 11.64 -13.68
CA ASP A 178 -18.87 11.26 -13.63
C ASP A 178 -18.50 10.13 -14.61
N GLY A 179 -19.48 9.30 -15.01
CA GLY A 179 -19.33 8.28 -16.04
C GLY A 179 -19.14 8.88 -17.44
N ASP A 180 -19.98 9.84 -17.81
CA ASP A 180 -19.87 10.56 -19.09
C ASP A 180 -18.54 11.30 -19.22
N ILE A 181 -18.11 11.98 -18.14
CA ILE A 181 -16.83 12.68 -18.08
C ILE A 181 -15.67 11.69 -18.25
N ARG A 182 -15.70 10.55 -17.55
CA ARG A 182 -14.69 9.49 -17.64
C ARG A 182 -14.58 8.94 -19.06
N ILE A 183 -15.70 8.59 -19.71
CA ILE A 183 -15.70 8.10 -21.09
C ILE A 183 -15.19 9.18 -22.07
N SER A 184 -15.55 10.44 -21.86
CA SER A 184 -15.04 11.57 -22.66
C SER A 184 -13.52 11.73 -22.54
N ASN A 185 -12.97 11.57 -21.32
CA ASN A 185 -11.52 11.62 -21.10
C ASN A 185 -10.79 10.44 -21.74
N ILE A 186 -11.35 9.23 -21.70
CA ILE A 186 -10.82 8.08 -22.44
C ILE A 186 -10.84 8.36 -23.96
N ARG A 187 -11.93 8.91 -24.50
CA ARG A 187 -11.99 9.28 -25.93
C ARG A 187 -10.97 10.34 -26.33
N LYS A 188 -10.63 11.26 -25.43
CA LYS A 188 -9.55 12.22 -25.69
C LYS A 188 -8.20 11.51 -25.76
N SER A 189 -7.98 10.52 -24.89
CA SER A 189 -6.71 9.78 -24.85
C SER A 189 -6.43 8.95 -26.10
N GLU A 190 -7.48 8.48 -26.79
CA GLU A 190 -7.38 7.80 -28.07
C GLU A 190 -6.59 8.60 -29.12
N LYS A 191 -6.64 9.95 -29.09
CA LYS A 191 -5.91 10.82 -30.03
C LYS A 191 -4.40 10.74 -29.87
N ASN A 192 -3.92 10.36 -28.69
CA ASN A 192 -2.50 10.22 -28.39
C ASN A 192 -1.99 8.80 -28.65
N ILE A 193 -2.88 7.87 -28.98
CA ILE A 193 -2.58 6.46 -29.22
C ILE A 193 -2.44 6.25 -30.74
N GLY A 194 -1.35 5.58 -31.15
CA GLY A 194 -0.97 5.47 -32.56
C GLY A 194 -2.02 4.77 -33.45
N SER A 195 -1.99 5.08 -34.76
CA SER A 195 -2.99 4.66 -35.76
C SER A 195 -3.07 3.15 -36.07
N GLY A 196 -2.42 2.29 -35.29
CA GLY A 196 -2.42 0.83 -35.45
C GLY A 196 -3.35 0.09 -34.49
N VAL A 197 -4.17 0.84 -33.74
CA VAL A 197 -5.02 0.33 -32.67
C VAL A 197 -6.46 0.80 -32.89
N ASN A 198 -7.41 -0.12 -32.76
CA ASN A 198 -8.84 0.10 -32.93
C ASN A 198 -9.53 0.18 -31.57
N PHE A 199 -10.34 1.22 -31.37
CA PHE A 199 -11.16 1.38 -30.18
C PHE A 199 -12.61 0.97 -30.45
N HIS A 200 -13.15 0.12 -29.58
CA HIS A 200 -14.52 -0.34 -29.59
C HIS A 200 -15.18 0.06 -28.27
N TYR A 201 -16.19 0.91 -28.33
CA TYR A 201 -16.88 1.42 -27.15
C TYR A 201 -18.15 0.60 -26.89
N LEU A 202 -18.19 -0.11 -25.77
CA LEU A 202 -19.33 -0.86 -25.26
C LEU A 202 -19.86 -0.13 -24.01
N ILE A 203 -20.53 0.99 -24.22
CA ILE A 203 -21.04 1.88 -23.17
C ILE A 203 -22.54 1.67 -23.00
N ASP A 204 -23.00 1.55 -21.76
CA ASP A 204 -24.40 1.30 -21.39
C ASP A 204 -25.01 0.06 -22.08
N VAL A 205 -24.17 -0.89 -22.47
CA VAL A 205 -24.61 -2.17 -23.04
C VAL A 205 -25.15 -3.05 -21.89
N PRO A 206 -26.34 -3.67 -22.06
CA PRO A 206 -26.89 -4.58 -21.06
C PRO A 206 -25.88 -5.65 -20.64
N PHE A 207 -25.83 -5.97 -19.35
CA PHE A 207 -24.74 -6.77 -18.79
C PHE A 207 -24.66 -8.19 -19.36
N ASP A 208 -25.80 -8.81 -19.68
CA ASP A 208 -25.84 -10.14 -20.32
C ASP A 208 -25.27 -10.08 -21.75
N GLU A 209 -25.56 -9.02 -22.50
CA GLU A 209 -24.97 -8.80 -23.83
C GLU A 209 -23.46 -8.51 -23.74
N LEU A 210 -23.01 -7.80 -22.69
CA LEU A 210 -21.58 -7.62 -22.43
C LEU A 210 -20.88 -8.96 -22.20
N ILE A 211 -21.49 -9.89 -21.45
CA ILE A 211 -20.95 -11.24 -21.20
C ILE A 211 -20.74 -11.97 -22.53
N ASP A 212 -21.74 -11.97 -23.41
CA ASP A 212 -21.65 -12.62 -24.71
C ASP A 212 -20.51 -12.01 -25.54
N ARG A 213 -20.47 -10.67 -25.66
CA ARG A 213 -19.43 -9.95 -26.41
C ARG A 213 -18.02 -10.22 -25.90
N VAL A 214 -17.79 -10.24 -24.59
CA VAL A 214 -16.44 -10.46 -24.02
C VAL A 214 -15.97 -11.91 -24.14
N SER A 215 -16.86 -12.85 -24.41
CA SER A 215 -16.53 -14.26 -24.56
C SER A 215 -15.99 -14.62 -25.95
N GLU A 216 -16.19 -13.73 -26.94
CA GLU A 216 -15.89 -13.98 -28.36
C GLU A 216 -14.87 -13.00 -28.97
N LEU A 217 -14.11 -12.28 -28.14
CA LEU A 217 -13.14 -11.30 -28.64
C LEU A 217 -11.96 -11.95 -29.40
N SER A 218 -11.49 -11.28 -30.45
CA SER A 218 -10.39 -11.74 -31.30
C SER A 218 -9.05 -11.80 -30.54
N ASN A 219 -8.07 -12.54 -31.08
CA ASN A 219 -6.79 -12.80 -30.40
C ASN A 219 -5.99 -11.55 -30.02
N GLU A 220 -6.04 -10.49 -30.83
CA GLU A 220 -5.31 -9.24 -30.61
C GLU A 220 -6.16 -8.22 -29.84
N SER A 221 -7.00 -8.68 -28.91
CA SER A 221 -7.93 -7.82 -28.16
C SER A 221 -7.61 -7.75 -26.67
N ILE A 222 -7.88 -6.60 -26.06
CA ILE A 222 -8.00 -6.41 -24.62
C ILE A 222 -9.31 -5.72 -24.29
N ILE A 223 -9.75 -5.90 -23.04
CA ILE A 223 -10.84 -5.15 -22.43
C ILE A 223 -10.21 -4.08 -21.54
N TYR A 224 -10.62 -2.83 -21.71
CA TYR A 224 -10.32 -1.75 -20.78
C TYR A 224 -11.58 -1.41 -19.99
N TYR A 225 -11.61 -1.80 -18.73
CA TYR A 225 -12.77 -1.65 -17.87
C TYR A 225 -12.77 -0.27 -17.21
N ALA A 226 -13.69 0.58 -17.65
CA ALA A 226 -13.92 1.96 -17.24
C ALA A 226 -15.11 2.11 -16.27
N LEU A 227 -15.26 1.13 -15.36
CA LEU A 227 -16.25 1.05 -14.28
C LEU A 227 -17.71 0.91 -14.76
N ILE A 228 -18.40 -0.08 -14.17
CA ILE A 228 -19.85 -0.23 -14.26
C ILE A 228 -20.44 -0.18 -12.85
N TYR A 229 -21.37 0.75 -12.64
CA TYR A 229 -22.22 0.95 -11.48
C TYR A 229 -23.66 0.50 -11.72
N ASN A 230 -24.09 0.37 -12.99
CA ASN A 230 -25.42 -0.10 -13.33
C ASN A 230 -25.39 -1.14 -14.46
N THR A 231 -26.13 -2.24 -14.26
CA THR A 231 -26.25 -3.32 -15.26
C THR A 231 -27.47 -3.19 -16.17
N GLY A 232 -28.23 -2.09 -16.04
CA GLY A 232 -29.54 -1.89 -16.64
C GLY A 232 -30.65 -2.15 -15.63
N ASP A 233 -30.67 -3.35 -15.05
CA ASP A 233 -31.74 -3.78 -14.11
C ASP A 233 -31.45 -3.47 -12.65
N LYS A 234 -30.15 -3.36 -12.29
CA LYS A 234 -29.72 -3.20 -10.90
C LYS A 234 -28.38 -2.47 -10.80
N LYS A 235 -28.24 -1.73 -9.70
CA LYS A 235 -26.95 -1.18 -9.25
C LYS A 235 -26.01 -2.32 -8.87
N ILE A 236 -24.74 -2.16 -9.22
CA ILE A 236 -23.65 -3.09 -8.94
C ILE A 236 -22.41 -2.30 -8.51
N THR A 237 -21.50 -2.88 -7.75
CA THR A 237 -20.20 -2.25 -7.51
C THR A 237 -19.26 -2.51 -8.69
N PRO A 238 -18.40 -1.56 -9.09
CA PRO A 238 -17.45 -1.78 -10.18
C PRO A 238 -16.56 -3.02 -10.00
N TYR A 239 -16.17 -3.31 -8.75
CA TYR A 239 -15.44 -4.54 -8.40
C TYR A 239 -16.22 -5.79 -8.79
N LYS A 240 -17.52 -5.84 -8.46
CA LYS A 240 -18.35 -7.00 -8.76
C LYS A 240 -18.64 -7.12 -10.27
N GLY A 241 -18.82 -6.00 -10.97
CA GLY A 241 -18.94 -5.96 -12.42
C GLY A 241 -17.71 -6.56 -13.12
N ALA A 242 -16.52 -6.08 -12.76
CA ALA A 242 -15.26 -6.63 -13.28
C ALA A 242 -15.09 -8.12 -12.96
N GLN A 243 -15.49 -8.55 -11.75
CA GLN A 243 -15.45 -9.96 -11.34
C GLN A 243 -16.38 -10.85 -12.14
N LEU A 244 -17.57 -10.38 -12.47
CA LEU A 244 -18.49 -11.14 -13.31
C LEU A 244 -17.97 -11.20 -14.76
N LEU A 245 -17.51 -10.09 -15.32
CA LEU A 245 -16.92 -10.06 -16.67
C LEU A 245 -15.71 -10.98 -16.80
N SER A 246 -14.77 -10.96 -15.84
CA SER A 246 -13.53 -11.76 -15.88
C SER A 246 -13.76 -13.28 -15.92
N LYS A 247 -14.93 -13.75 -15.46
CA LYS A 247 -15.30 -15.17 -15.53
C LYS A 247 -15.56 -15.65 -16.95
N TYR A 248 -16.11 -14.78 -17.79
CA TYR A 248 -16.53 -15.10 -19.15
C TYR A 248 -15.59 -14.52 -20.21
N ALA A 249 -14.82 -13.49 -19.87
CA ALA A 249 -13.88 -12.85 -20.78
C ALA A 249 -12.83 -13.85 -21.29
N ASN A 250 -12.72 -13.94 -22.62
CA ASN A 250 -11.70 -14.72 -23.30
C ASN A 250 -10.40 -13.92 -23.57
N ARG A 251 -10.35 -12.66 -23.09
CA ARG A 251 -9.18 -11.76 -23.18
C ARG A 251 -8.86 -11.05 -21.86
N PRO A 252 -7.61 -10.57 -21.70
CA PRO A 252 -7.19 -9.73 -20.58
C PRO A 252 -8.10 -8.53 -20.33
N ILE A 253 -8.35 -8.26 -19.04
CA ILE A 253 -9.03 -7.04 -18.59
C ILE A 253 -8.03 -6.13 -17.88
N PHE A 254 -7.87 -4.90 -18.37
CA PHE A 254 -7.09 -3.83 -17.74
C PHE A 254 -8.03 -2.76 -17.19
N SER A 255 -7.54 -1.91 -16.29
CA SER A 255 -8.31 -0.78 -15.74
C SER A 255 -7.37 0.33 -15.24
N HIS A 256 -7.92 1.40 -14.67
CA HIS A 256 -7.18 2.51 -14.09
C HIS A 256 -7.25 2.60 -12.56
N TRP A 257 -8.02 1.74 -11.88
CA TRP A 257 -8.22 1.84 -10.43
C TRP A 257 -7.65 0.63 -9.68
N ASP A 258 -6.81 0.86 -8.67
CA ASP A 258 -6.20 -0.23 -7.88
C ASP A 258 -7.19 -0.99 -7.00
N SER A 259 -8.29 -0.34 -6.63
CA SER A 259 -9.42 -0.93 -5.89
C SER A 259 -10.09 -2.10 -6.64
N LEU A 260 -9.80 -2.29 -7.93
CA LEU A 260 -10.27 -3.41 -8.73
C LEU A 260 -9.33 -4.62 -8.73
N ILE A 261 -8.11 -4.51 -8.20
CA ILE A 261 -7.18 -5.64 -8.12
C ILE A 261 -7.83 -6.80 -7.33
N GLY A 262 -7.66 -8.03 -7.82
CA GLY A 262 -8.34 -9.21 -7.29
C GLY A 262 -9.76 -9.44 -7.82
N SER A 263 -10.36 -8.49 -8.55
CA SER A 263 -11.62 -8.74 -9.27
C SER A 263 -11.43 -9.61 -10.51
N GLY A 264 -10.19 -9.83 -10.97
CA GLY A 264 -9.90 -10.55 -12.21
C GLY A 264 -9.45 -9.65 -13.36
N ILE A 265 -9.21 -8.36 -13.08
CA ILE A 265 -8.36 -7.52 -13.91
C ILE A 265 -6.89 -7.93 -13.77
N ILE A 266 -6.11 -7.77 -14.82
CA ILE A 266 -4.64 -7.92 -14.81
C ILE A 266 -3.99 -6.83 -13.97
N GLY A 267 -4.52 -5.60 -14.01
CA GLY A 267 -3.89 -4.42 -13.44
C GLY A 267 -3.52 -3.41 -14.52
N GLY A 268 -2.38 -2.74 -14.36
CA GLY A 268 -1.86 -1.73 -15.30
C GLY A 268 -1.25 -0.53 -14.59
N TYR A 269 -1.29 0.63 -15.25
CA TYR A 269 -1.06 1.93 -14.62
C TYR A 269 -2.32 2.35 -13.85
N LEU A 270 -2.29 2.21 -12.53
CA LEU A 270 -3.46 2.40 -11.68
C LEU A 270 -3.30 3.62 -10.77
N ILE A 271 -4.38 4.38 -10.62
CA ILE A 271 -4.55 5.31 -9.51
C ILE A 271 -4.82 4.49 -8.24
N SER A 272 -4.15 4.87 -7.15
CA SER A 272 -4.18 4.22 -5.86
C SER A 272 -4.91 5.05 -4.82
N GLY A 273 -5.99 4.49 -4.28
CA GLY A 273 -6.74 5.10 -3.18
C GLY A 273 -5.89 5.26 -1.93
N GLU A 274 -5.04 4.26 -1.63
CA GLU A 274 -4.08 4.33 -0.52
C GLU A 274 -3.12 5.51 -0.67
N ALA A 275 -2.53 5.67 -1.86
CA ALA A 275 -1.58 6.75 -2.12
C ALA A 275 -2.25 8.13 -2.11
N LEU A 276 -3.52 8.22 -2.55
CA LEU A 276 -4.32 9.43 -2.42
C LEU A 276 -4.62 9.77 -0.96
N GLY A 277 -4.93 8.79 -0.11
CA GLY A 277 -5.09 9.01 1.34
C GLY A 277 -3.83 9.57 2.00
N ILE A 278 -2.65 9.07 1.60
CA ILE A 278 -1.36 9.62 2.04
C ILE A 278 -1.18 11.05 1.53
N ALA A 279 -1.50 11.34 0.27
CA ALA A 279 -1.40 12.67 -0.30
C ALA A 279 -2.31 13.67 0.45
N ILE A 280 -3.55 13.28 0.76
CA ILE A 280 -4.48 14.10 1.54
C ILE A 280 -3.89 14.38 2.93
N TYR A 281 -3.35 13.37 3.61
CA TYR A 281 -2.67 13.56 4.89
C TYR A 281 -1.48 14.52 4.80
N GLN A 282 -0.64 14.42 3.76
CA GLN A 282 0.49 15.32 3.57
C GLN A 282 0.04 16.77 3.43
N ASN A 283 -1.09 17.02 2.75
CA ASN A 283 -1.68 18.35 2.63
C ASN A 283 -2.26 18.83 3.98
N ILE A 284 -2.93 17.96 4.75
CA ILE A 284 -3.35 18.28 6.12
C ILE A 284 -2.15 18.64 6.99
N ASN A 285 -1.08 17.85 6.94
CA ASN A 285 0.13 18.09 7.72
C ASN A 285 0.79 19.44 7.37
N ALA A 286 0.87 19.77 6.08
CA ALA A 286 1.39 21.06 5.62
C ALA A 286 0.52 22.22 6.11
N PHE A 287 -0.81 22.07 6.03
CA PHE A 287 -1.77 23.04 6.54
C PHE A 287 -1.59 23.29 8.05
N LEU A 288 -1.54 22.23 8.85
CA LEU A 288 -1.44 22.34 10.31
C LEU A 288 -0.09 22.90 10.78
N SER A 289 0.98 22.70 9.99
CA SER A 289 2.33 23.18 10.30
C SER A 289 2.60 24.61 9.81
N SER A 290 1.58 25.30 9.30
CA SER A 290 1.67 26.66 8.72
C SER A 290 2.69 26.77 7.58
N GLU A 291 2.95 25.66 6.87
CA GLU A 291 3.66 25.72 5.60
C GLU A 291 2.70 26.26 4.54
N SER A 292 3.23 27.08 3.63
CA SER A 292 2.44 27.66 2.52
C SER A 292 1.56 26.60 1.88
N LEU A 293 0.25 26.84 1.85
CA LEU A 293 -0.71 26.00 1.12
C LEU A 293 -0.27 25.95 -0.35
N MET A 294 0.31 24.83 -0.78
CA MET A 294 0.69 24.61 -2.18
C MET A 294 -0.40 23.78 -2.85
N SER A 295 -0.81 24.19 -4.06
CA SER A 295 -1.54 23.32 -4.97
C SER A 295 -0.60 22.21 -5.41
N ILE A 296 -0.72 21.03 -4.81
CA ILE A 296 0.10 19.89 -5.19
C ILE A 296 -0.55 19.26 -6.43
N GLN A 297 0.17 19.25 -7.56
CA GLN A 297 -0.21 18.43 -8.71
C GLN A 297 0.04 16.96 -8.38
N SER A 298 -0.96 16.11 -8.59
CA SER A 298 -0.95 14.70 -8.16
C SER A 298 -0.05 13.80 -9.00
N ASP A 299 0.64 14.34 -10.01
CA ASP A 299 1.08 13.64 -11.22
C ASP A 299 1.92 12.39 -10.98
N LYS A 300 2.56 12.28 -9.81
CA LYS A 300 3.33 11.08 -9.40
C LYS A 300 2.87 10.39 -8.13
N ILE A 301 2.08 11.05 -7.28
CA ILE A 301 1.84 10.52 -5.92
C ILE A 301 0.78 9.43 -5.95
N ALA A 302 -0.24 9.55 -6.81
CA ALA A 302 -1.37 8.65 -6.78
C ALA A 302 -1.26 7.45 -7.72
N LYS A 303 -0.26 7.35 -8.60
CA LYS A 303 -0.26 6.34 -9.68
C LYS A 303 0.86 5.33 -9.52
N LYS A 304 0.56 4.05 -9.72
CA LYS A 304 1.52 2.95 -9.62
C LYS A 304 1.23 1.88 -10.66
N HIS A 305 2.29 1.25 -11.14
CA HIS A 305 2.25 -0.01 -11.85
C HIS A 305 1.88 -1.13 -10.88
N ILE A 306 0.65 -1.63 -10.96
CA ILE A 306 0.17 -2.70 -10.07
C ILE A 306 -0.45 -3.79 -10.93
N TYR A 307 -0.04 -5.03 -10.66
CA TYR A 307 -0.47 -6.21 -11.40
C TYR A 307 -0.93 -7.32 -10.45
N ASP A 308 -1.97 -8.05 -10.84
CA ASP A 308 -2.47 -9.23 -10.14
C ASP A 308 -1.71 -10.47 -10.59
N TRP A 309 -1.03 -11.15 -9.65
CA TRP A 309 -0.24 -12.33 -9.94
C TRP A 309 -1.02 -13.42 -10.66
N HIS A 310 -2.24 -13.76 -10.20
CA HIS A 310 -3.02 -14.83 -10.79
C HIS A 310 -3.39 -14.53 -12.24
N GLN A 311 -3.73 -13.27 -12.54
CA GLN A 311 -4.08 -12.87 -13.90
C GLN A 311 -2.86 -12.76 -14.81
N THR A 312 -1.71 -12.28 -14.31
CA THR A 312 -0.47 -12.27 -15.11
C THR A 312 -0.06 -13.68 -15.53
N VAL A 313 -0.22 -14.68 -14.65
CA VAL A 313 0.03 -16.09 -14.96
C VAL A 313 -1.02 -16.63 -15.93
N ARG A 314 -2.32 -16.39 -15.67
CA ARG A 314 -3.43 -16.86 -16.53
C ARG A 314 -3.26 -16.42 -17.98
N TRP A 315 -2.84 -15.18 -18.19
CA TRP A 315 -2.75 -14.56 -19.51
C TRP A 315 -1.32 -14.55 -20.08
N ASN A 316 -0.37 -15.22 -19.42
CA ASN A 316 1.04 -15.29 -19.81
C ASN A 316 1.65 -13.89 -20.11
N ILE A 317 1.37 -12.93 -19.23
CA ILE A 317 1.84 -11.55 -19.38
C ILE A 317 3.29 -11.43 -18.93
N ASN A 318 4.15 -10.95 -19.83
CA ASN A 318 5.54 -10.68 -19.52
C ASN A 318 5.73 -9.22 -19.07
N LEU A 319 5.93 -9.02 -17.76
CA LEU A 319 6.13 -7.70 -17.16
C LEU A 319 7.56 -7.16 -17.29
N ASN A 320 8.51 -7.91 -17.86
CA ASN A 320 9.91 -7.48 -17.99
C ASN A 320 10.08 -6.24 -18.89
N ASN A 321 9.07 -5.92 -19.70
CA ASN A 321 9.06 -4.75 -20.57
C ASN A 321 8.67 -3.43 -19.86
N ILE A 322 8.41 -3.48 -18.55
CA ILE A 322 8.04 -2.32 -17.73
C ILE A 322 9.29 -1.74 -17.08
N SER A 323 9.68 -0.53 -17.49
CA SER A 323 10.91 0.14 -17.07
C SER A 323 10.83 0.83 -15.72
N GLU A 324 9.63 1.22 -15.27
CA GLU A 324 9.44 2.05 -14.06
C GLU A 324 9.32 1.25 -12.76
N GLY A 325 9.53 -0.07 -12.81
CA GLY A 325 9.25 -0.98 -11.71
C GLY A 325 7.75 -1.21 -11.54
N PHE A 326 7.36 -2.32 -10.91
CA PHE A 326 5.97 -2.68 -10.73
C PHE A 326 5.75 -3.43 -9.41
N ILE A 327 4.52 -3.36 -8.90
CA ILE A 327 4.08 -4.07 -7.71
C ILE A 327 3.21 -5.25 -8.14
N ILE A 328 3.56 -6.45 -7.69
CA ILE A 328 2.69 -7.62 -7.82
C ILE A 328 1.87 -7.76 -6.55
N ARG A 329 0.55 -7.76 -6.68
CA ARG A 329 -0.42 -8.11 -5.62
C ARG A 329 -0.94 -9.54 -5.82
N ASN A 330 -1.50 -10.14 -4.76
CA ASN A 330 -2.08 -11.48 -4.76
C ASN A 330 -1.11 -12.61 -5.17
N LYS A 331 0.20 -12.42 -4.94
CA LYS A 331 1.18 -13.49 -5.12
C LYS A 331 1.05 -14.48 -3.96
N PRO A 332 0.84 -15.79 -4.21
CA PRO A 332 0.82 -16.78 -3.14
C PRO A 332 2.19 -16.81 -2.45
N PRO A 333 2.23 -17.03 -1.13
CA PRO A 333 3.49 -17.15 -0.42
C PRO A 333 4.31 -18.30 -1.00
N THR A 334 5.61 -18.11 -1.11
CA THR A 334 6.53 -19.16 -1.53
C THR A 334 6.57 -20.29 -0.48
N LEU A 335 6.98 -21.51 -0.88
CA LEU A 335 7.18 -22.61 0.08
C LEU A 335 8.11 -22.19 1.23
N TYR A 336 9.11 -21.38 0.94
CA TYR A 336 10.00 -20.84 1.97
C TYR A 336 9.27 -19.89 2.92
N GLU A 337 8.46 -18.95 2.43
CA GLU A 337 7.67 -18.05 3.29
C GLU A 337 6.64 -18.82 4.13
N GLN A 338 6.01 -19.84 3.53
CA GLN A 338 5.03 -20.69 4.20
C GLN A 338 5.67 -21.58 5.27
N PHE A 339 6.86 -22.11 5.01
CA PHE A 339 7.54 -23.07 5.88
C PHE A 339 8.78 -22.48 6.59
N LYS A 340 8.89 -21.15 6.69
CA LYS A 340 10.09 -20.47 7.21
C LYS A 340 10.47 -20.97 8.61
N VAL A 341 9.47 -21.12 9.48
CA VAL A 341 9.66 -21.59 10.87
C VAL A 341 10.14 -23.05 10.89
N GLN A 342 9.59 -23.89 10.03
CA GLN A 342 9.93 -25.31 9.91
C GLN A 342 11.34 -25.49 9.34
N VAL A 343 11.72 -24.69 8.33
CA VAL A 343 13.08 -24.67 7.76
C VAL A 343 14.10 -24.25 8.83
N ILE A 344 13.81 -23.19 9.60
CA ILE A 344 14.67 -22.75 10.70
C ILE A 344 14.76 -23.83 11.79
N GLY A 345 13.64 -24.44 12.17
CA GLY A 345 13.59 -25.52 13.15
C GLY A 345 14.40 -26.75 12.71
N ALA A 346 14.25 -27.17 11.45
CA ALA A 346 15.02 -28.26 10.88
C ALA A 346 16.53 -27.94 10.85
N ALA A 347 16.91 -26.72 10.48
CA ALA A 347 18.30 -26.27 10.49
C ALA A 347 18.90 -26.29 11.90
N LEU A 348 18.15 -25.83 12.91
CA LEU A 348 18.58 -25.89 14.32
C LEU A 348 18.79 -27.33 14.78
N ILE A 349 17.84 -28.23 14.49
CA ILE A 349 17.97 -29.67 14.80
C ILE A 349 19.21 -30.24 14.12
N PHE A 350 19.45 -29.91 12.85
CA PHE A 350 20.62 -30.38 12.09
C PHE A 350 21.93 -29.91 12.73
N ILE A 351 22.02 -28.65 13.14
CA ILE A 351 23.18 -28.09 13.84
C ILE A 351 23.38 -28.78 15.18
N THR A 352 22.30 -29.01 15.95
CA THR A 352 22.38 -29.74 17.22
C THR A 352 22.89 -31.16 17.02
N LEU A 353 22.40 -31.87 16.00
CA LEU A 353 22.89 -33.21 15.66
C LEU A 353 24.36 -33.22 15.27
N ILE A 354 24.83 -32.23 14.49
CA ILE A 354 26.25 -32.08 14.15
C ILE A 354 27.09 -31.87 15.41
N LEU A 355 26.67 -30.99 16.31
CA LEU A 355 27.37 -30.72 17.57
C LEU A 355 27.41 -31.95 18.49
N LEU A 356 26.30 -32.66 18.63
CA LEU A 356 26.23 -33.90 19.42
C LEU A 356 27.12 -34.98 18.84
N THR A 357 27.08 -35.17 17.52
CA THR A 357 27.91 -36.16 16.83
C THR A 357 29.40 -35.81 16.95
N GLY A 358 29.76 -34.54 16.76
CA GLY A 358 31.12 -34.06 16.97
C GLY A 358 31.60 -34.25 18.41
N SER A 359 30.76 -33.94 19.40
CA SER A 359 31.06 -34.16 20.82
C SER A 359 31.27 -35.64 21.14
N LEU A 360 30.43 -36.51 20.60
CA LEU A 360 30.57 -37.97 20.73
C LEU A 360 31.88 -38.48 20.12
N ILE A 361 32.25 -38.00 18.93
CA ILE A 361 33.52 -38.38 18.27
C ILE A 361 34.71 -37.94 19.11
N ILE A 362 34.71 -36.71 19.63
CA ILE A 362 35.79 -36.19 20.49
C ILE A 362 35.88 -37.02 21.78
N SER A 363 34.74 -37.27 22.44
CA SER A 363 34.68 -38.06 23.67
C SER A 363 35.19 -39.49 23.47
N ASN A 364 34.77 -40.14 22.38
CA ASN A 364 35.18 -41.51 22.07
C ASN A 364 36.66 -41.60 21.70
N THR A 365 37.19 -40.61 20.97
CA THR A 365 38.62 -40.54 20.65
C THR A 365 39.47 -40.34 21.90
N ARG A 366 39.07 -39.42 22.80
CA ARG A 366 39.73 -39.23 24.09
C ARG A 366 39.70 -40.49 24.94
N ARG A 367 38.57 -41.19 24.98
CA ARG A 367 38.44 -42.47 25.70
C ARG A 367 39.41 -43.52 25.16
N LYS A 368 39.54 -43.65 23.83
CA LYS A 368 40.49 -44.60 23.22
C LYS A 368 41.93 -44.29 23.57
N VAL A 369 42.32 -43.01 23.57
CA VAL A 369 43.67 -42.58 23.97
C VAL A 369 43.93 -42.94 25.44
N LEU A 370 43.01 -42.59 26.35
CA LEU A 370 43.13 -42.93 27.77
C LEU A 370 43.20 -44.43 28.05
N VAL A 371 42.41 -45.23 27.32
CA VAL A 371 42.48 -46.70 27.44
C VAL A 371 43.83 -47.23 26.96
N SER A 372 44.34 -46.72 25.84
CA SER A 372 45.67 -47.09 25.33
C SER A 372 46.78 -46.70 26.30
N GLU A 373 46.70 -45.54 26.94
CA GLU A 373 47.65 -45.10 27.97
C GLU A 373 47.64 -46.04 29.19
N LEU A 374 46.45 -46.42 29.67
CA LEU A 374 46.28 -47.37 30.77
C LEU A 374 46.80 -48.77 30.42
N GLU A 375 46.58 -49.24 29.19
CA GLU A 375 47.10 -50.53 28.73
C GLU A 375 48.63 -50.53 28.68
N MET A 376 49.26 -49.44 28.20
CA MET A 376 50.72 -49.28 28.23
C MET A 376 51.27 -49.23 29.66
N GLU A 377 50.63 -48.50 30.57
CA GLU A 377 51.03 -48.43 31.98
C GLU A 377 50.93 -49.80 32.66
N ARG A 378 49.83 -50.53 32.41
CA ARG A 378 49.64 -51.88 32.95
C ARG A 378 50.69 -52.86 32.43
N ALA A 379 50.99 -52.84 31.14
CA ALA A 379 52.04 -53.69 30.56
C ALA A 379 53.42 -53.40 31.19
N SER A 380 53.75 -52.13 31.43
CA SER A 380 54.99 -51.74 32.12
C SER A 380 55.02 -52.20 33.59
N LEU A 381 53.89 -52.16 34.29
CA LEU A 381 53.79 -52.65 35.66
C LEU A 381 53.90 -54.17 35.73
N GLU A 382 53.27 -54.90 34.81
CA GLU A 382 53.39 -56.36 34.69
C GLU A 382 54.85 -56.76 34.42
N GLU A 383 55.52 -56.10 33.48
CA GLU A 383 56.96 -56.31 33.21
C GLU A 383 57.83 -56.07 34.46
N LYS A 384 57.57 -54.99 35.22
CA LYS A 384 58.29 -54.72 36.49
C LYS A 384 58.03 -55.77 37.56
N VAL A 385 56.81 -56.30 37.64
CA VAL A 385 56.45 -57.37 38.59
C VAL A 385 57.16 -58.66 38.21
N ASP A 386 57.19 -59.02 36.93
CA ASP A 386 57.87 -60.21 36.44
C ASP A 386 59.37 -60.14 36.72
N LEU A 387 60.02 -59.01 36.39
CA LEU A 387 61.43 -58.76 36.71
C LEU A 387 61.73 -58.91 38.20
N ARG A 388 60.92 -58.30 39.08
CA ARG A 388 61.10 -58.45 40.53
C ARG A 388 60.85 -59.87 41.03
N THR A 389 59.92 -60.60 40.41
CA THR A 389 59.62 -61.98 40.76
C THR A 389 60.78 -62.91 40.37
N GLU A 390 61.43 -62.66 39.23
CA GLU A 390 62.66 -63.34 38.82
C GLU A 390 63.84 -63.00 39.75
N GLU A 391 64.04 -61.72 40.10
CA GLU A 391 65.05 -61.31 41.07
C GLU A 391 64.86 -62.00 42.43
N LEU A 392 63.63 -62.05 42.94
CA LEU A 392 63.30 -62.74 44.19
C LEU A 392 63.54 -64.24 44.10
N LYS A 393 63.14 -64.90 43.00
CA LYS A 393 63.43 -66.33 42.77
C LYS A 393 64.93 -66.59 42.79
N ASN A 394 65.73 -65.76 42.12
CA ASN A 394 67.18 -65.87 42.09
C ASN A 394 67.84 -65.61 43.46
N LEU A 395 67.24 -64.77 44.31
CA LEU A 395 67.67 -64.55 45.69
C LEU A 395 67.30 -65.72 46.61
N THR A 396 66.10 -66.28 46.48
CA THR A 396 65.65 -67.43 47.31
C THR A 396 66.25 -68.77 46.89
N GLY A 397 66.65 -68.94 45.63
CA GLY A 397 67.34 -70.16 45.15
C GLY A 397 68.83 -70.21 45.50
N LYS A 398 69.36 -69.19 46.18
CA LYS A 398 70.74 -69.10 46.68
C LYS A 398 70.87 -69.29 48.19
N LEU A 399 69.78 -69.61 48.89
CA LEU A 399 69.73 -70.04 50.29
C LEU A 399 69.46 -71.55 50.33
#